data_AF-A0A0J8DCI4-F1
#
_entry.id   AF-A0A0J8DCI4-F1
#
_cell.length_a   1.000
_cell.length_b   1.000
_cell.length_c   1.000
_cell.angle_alpha   90.00
_cell.angle_beta   90.00
_cell.angle_gamma   90.00
#
_symmetry.space_group_name_H-M   'P 1'
#
loop_
_entity.id
_entity.type
_entity.pdbx_description
1 polymer ?
#
loop_
_entity_poly.entity_id
_entity_poly.type
_entity_poly.pdbx_seq_one_letter_code
_entity_poly.pdbx_strand_id
1 'polypeptide(L)'
;MKLYFPTSSLNFNDIFATESISPRAFYEKRTYGTKRHFGTELSIGNKFITLFSKVPSFKLADSLESEYEEYPIIFEFDIDDIEYELDKVSQDVYITSKTIYFNKSNTKVLFLSQVHLDRILAKSKTVYETKLIIKYIDKFEVIKDLYLNNIELDENKDCEYTQSDIEIEIIKDTLFNNVKGLYYAYAIRRCIDQYIRKAEEYNLMLKYISPVKNLIGFYKKTNTKYSEIFIDKFTFDIKYIERYSELLREECDEFNNWLNVIDVNNNEISFCDIGLKDSEELKVYEIITNCIMKSPKSKVGDIDKEEIEELIKGIGKEITKQFGEESLQRKECALIYKKIANRMYEIDVNEITSDVLQNFLAFISKYDNISDMNDYLQYKNIKYDYVAYSFLGAFLGFSGLDKNIFYNLFNSSNEKILETIDNNLDKLRKEIYFKNEEPSKYEENSGGTLEPIDATENKGVVDDVESKNVLEDNVVKKGIYEEIQRIRKDKKIKDILKKSFIDVKSRIQVKIENLESNIRITVPESENFKTMYVYLIHKDSIQEGEREEFKKQLNDIGIINNRIQGNYPIYRYNKFFEDNVFTLNLEEEEFLLECLKDM
;
A
#
# COMPACT_ATOMS: atom_id res chain seq x y z
N MET A 1 15.22 -18.43 9.60
CA MET A 1 16.44 -18.55 8.78
C MET A 1 16.91 -17.15 8.44
N LYS A 2 18.21 -16.87 8.59
CA LYS A 2 18.74 -15.55 8.27
C LYS A 2 19.05 -15.40 6.79
N LEU A 3 18.42 -14.42 6.15
CA LEU A 3 18.61 -14.08 4.74
C LEU A 3 18.78 -12.58 4.53
N TYR A 4 19.45 -12.20 3.44
CA TYR A 4 19.80 -10.83 3.13
C TYR A 4 19.14 -10.37 1.82
N PHE A 5 18.52 -9.20 1.84
CA PHE A 5 17.90 -8.55 0.68
C PHE A 5 18.67 -7.29 0.29
N PRO A 6 19.43 -7.29 -0.83
CA PRO A 6 20.12 -6.11 -1.33
C PRO A 6 19.16 -5.16 -2.04
N THR A 7 19.20 -3.87 -1.70
CA THR A 7 18.31 -2.86 -2.27
C THR A 7 18.97 -1.47 -2.37
N SER A 8 18.27 -0.55 -3.03
CA SER A 8 18.68 0.86 -3.15
C SER A 8 17.98 1.72 -2.09
N SER A 9 18.65 2.77 -1.63
CA SER A 9 18.07 3.80 -0.77
C SER A 9 16.84 4.49 -1.37
N LEU A 10 16.62 4.37 -2.69
CA LEU A 10 15.41 4.86 -3.33
C LEU A 10 14.14 4.13 -2.88
N ASN A 11 14.26 2.88 -2.40
CA ASN A 11 13.13 2.12 -1.85
C ASN A 11 12.93 2.35 -0.35
N PHE A 12 13.88 3.00 0.33
CA PHE A 12 13.93 3.06 1.80
C PHE A 12 12.66 3.63 2.43
N ASN A 13 12.21 4.78 1.91
CA ASN A 13 11.03 5.47 2.42
C ASN A 13 9.75 4.66 2.26
N ASP A 14 9.64 3.92 1.17
CA ASP A 14 8.48 3.11 0.83
C ASP A 14 8.44 1.83 1.68
N ILE A 15 9.59 1.18 1.86
CA ILE A 15 9.75 0.03 2.75
C ILE A 15 9.35 0.39 4.19
N PHE A 16 9.81 1.55 4.69
CA PHE A 16 9.44 2.06 6.01
C PHE A 16 8.08 2.78 6.08
N ALA A 17 7.36 2.90 4.96
CA ALA A 17 5.97 3.34 4.97
C ALA A 17 5.00 2.17 5.16
N THR A 18 5.37 0.96 4.72
CA THR A 18 4.51 -0.24 4.74
C THR A 18 4.94 -1.30 5.73
N GLU A 19 6.23 -1.34 6.11
CA GLU A 19 6.84 -2.45 6.87
C GLU A 19 6.84 -3.78 6.09
N SER A 20 6.94 -3.67 4.76
CA SER A 20 6.88 -4.82 3.87
C SER A 20 7.71 -4.60 2.61
N ILE A 21 8.14 -5.70 2.00
CA ILE A 21 8.81 -5.74 0.70
C ILE A 21 8.07 -6.75 -0.16
N SER A 22 7.54 -6.31 -1.29
CA SER A 22 6.84 -7.17 -2.25
C SER A 22 7.74 -7.43 -3.46
N PRO A 23 7.43 -8.43 -4.31
CA PRO A 23 8.00 -8.48 -5.63
C PRO A 23 7.73 -7.20 -6.42
N ARG A 24 8.66 -6.83 -7.31
CA ARG A 24 8.57 -5.57 -8.07
C ARG A 24 7.27 -5.45 -8.88
N ALA A 25 6.78 -6.55 -9.46
CA ALA A 25 5.54 -6.58 -10.23
C ALA A 25 4.29 -6.22 -9.40
N PHE A 26 4.35 -6.36 -8.07
CA PHE A 26 3.20 -6.05 -7.21
C PHE A 26 3.03 -4.54 -7.07
N TYR A 27 4.11 -3.76 -7.04
CA TYR A 27 4.04 -2.31 -6.83
C TYR A 27 3.21 -1.59 -7.91
N GLU A 28 3.25 -2.07 -9.16
CA GLU A 28 2.44 -1.51 -10.23
C GLU A 28 0.94 -1.82 -10.07
N LYS A 29 0.63 -3.03 -9.57
CA LYS A 29 -0.72 -3.58 -9.50
C LYS A 29 -1.46 -3.28 -8.18
N ARG A 30 -0.77 -3.39 -7.04
CA ARG A 30 -1.36 -3.17 -5.71
C ARG A 30 -1.94 -1.78 -5.60
N THR A 31 -3.03 -1.61 -4.86
CA THR A 31 -3.69 -0.32 -4.80
C THR A 31 -2.90 0.71 -4.00
N TYR A 32 -2.02 0.28 -3.08
CA TYR A 32 -1.40 1.13 -2.06
C TYR A 32 0.12 1.37 -2.17
N GLY A 33 0.60 2.36 -1.41
CA GLY A 33 2.00 2.77 -1.38
C GLY A 33 2.49 3.39 -2.70
N THR A 34 3.80 3.35 -2.92
CA THR A 34 4.41 3.75 -4.20
C THR A 34 4.10 2.74 -5.30
N LYS A 35 4.03 3.24 -6.54
CA LYS A 35 3.98 2.42 -7.77
C LYS A 35 5.35 2.08 -8.34
N ARG A 36 6.43 2.48 -7.65
CA ARG A 36 7.82 2.33 -8.11
C ARG A 36 8.60 1.48 -7.13
N HIS A 37 9.41 0.57 -7.66
CA HIS A 37 10.39 -0.20 -6.89
C HIS A 37 11.65 -0.38 -7.75
N PHE A 38 12.81 -0.07 -7.18
CA PHE A 38 14.10 -0.11 -7.85
C PHE A 38 14.80 -1.44 -7.54
N GLY A 39 15.05 -2.24 -8.58
CA GLY A 39 15.85 -3.46 -8.46
C GLY A 39 17.35 -3.18 -8.43
N THR A 40 18.12 -4.21 -8.12
CA THR A 40 19.60 -4.22 -8.18
C THR A 40 20.05 -5.20 -9.26
N GLU A 41 21.36 -5.23 -9.56
CA GLU A 41 21.93 -6.28 -10.43
C GLU A 41 21.76 -7.70 -9.86
N LEU A 42 21.37 -7.81 -8.58
CA LEU A 42 21.13 -9.07 -7.89
C LEU A 42 19.65 -9.51 -7.90
N SER A 43 18.80 -8.87 -8.70
CA SER A 43 17.36 -9.18 -8.77
C SER A 43 17.04 -10.19 -9.88
N ILE A 44 16.42 -11.32 -9.52
CA ILE A 44 15.93 -12.31 -10.48
C ILE A 44 14.50 -11.96 -10.90
N GLY A 45 14.35 -11.42 -12.11
CA GLY A 45 13.05 -11.05 -12.68
C GLY A 45 12.34 -9.95 -11.88
N ASN A 46 11.02 -9.81 -12.09
CA ASN A 46 10.17 -8.86 -11.37
C ASN A 46 9.07 -9.53 -10.52
N LYS A 47 8.89 -10.85 -10.67
CA LYS A 47 7.87 -11.64 -9.95
C LYS A 47 8.35 -12.17 -8.60
N PHE A 48 9.63 -12.03 -8.30
CA PHE A 48 10.24 -12.58 -7.09
C PHE A 48 11.02 -11.52 -6.32
N ILE A 49 11.21 -11.80 -5.02
CA ILE A 49 12.20 -11.18 -4.16
C ILE A 49 13.38 -12.14 -4.09
N THR A 50 14.58 -11.64 -4.43
CA THR A 50 15.82 -12.43 -4.37
C THR A 50 16.53 -12.19 -3.05
N LEU A 51 16.83 -13.29 -2.35
CA LEU A 51 17.40 -13.31 -1.01
C LEU A 51 18.68 -14.13 -0.97
N PHE A 52 19.60 -13.79 -0.07
CA PHE A 52 20.92 -14.41 0.01
C PHE A 52 21.20 -14.98 1.41
N SER A 53 21.89 -16.12 1.49
CA SER A 53 22.33 -16.71 2.78
C SER A 53 23.52 -15.98 3.41
N LYS A 54 24.21 -15.15 2.62
CA LYS A 54 25.37 -14.34 3.01
C LYS A 54 25.16 -12.91 2.54
N VAL A 55 25.78 -11.94 3.21
CA VAL A 55 25.71 -10.52 2.85
C VAL A 55 26.34 -10.34 1.46
N PRO A 56 25.57 -9.97 0.42
CA PRO A 56 26.08 -9.90 -0.94
C PRO A 56 26.80 -8.57 -1.21
N SER A 57 27.84 -8.63 -2.03
CA SER A 57 28.41 -7.48 -2.73
C SER A 57 27.57 -7.19 -3.98
N PHE A 58 27.22 -5.93 -4.22
CA PHE A 58 26.47 -5.53 -5.40
C PHE A 58 26.70 -4.08 -5.75
N LYS A 59 26.45 -3.74 -7.01
CA LYS A 59 26.44 -2.39 -7.53
C LYS A 59 25.01 -1.89 -7.69
N LEU A 60 24.85 -0.59 -7.45
CA LEU A 60 23.71 0.15 -7.95
C LEU A 60 24.00 0.60 -9.37
N ALA A 61 22.96 0.92 -10.15
CA ALA A 61 23.13 1.41 -11.51
C ALA A 61 24.15 2.56 -11.52
N ASP A 62 25.14 2.49 -12.42
CA ASP A 62 26.34 3.35 -12.34
C ASP A 62 25.99 4.84 -12.21
N SER A 63 26.39 5.41 -11.08
CA SER A 63 26.16 6.79 -10.63
C SER A 63 26.62 7.90 -11.59
N LEU A 64 27.28 7.54 -12.70
CA LEU A 64 27.65 8.46 -13.77
C LEU A 64 26.47 8.82 -14.69
N GLU A 65 25.38 8.04 -14.67
CA GLU A 65 24.16 8.26 -15.50
C GLU A 65 22.87 8.42 -14.68
N SER A 66 22.92 8.32 -13.35
CA SER A 66 21.75 8.48 -12.47
C SER A 66 21.61 9.94 -12.02
N GLU A 67 20.45 10.56 -12.28
CA GLU A 67 20.09 11.86 -11.70
C GLU A 67 19.78 11.76 -10.19
N TYR A 68 19.62 10.54 -9.67
CA TYR A 68 19.26 10.31 -8.27
C TYR A 68 20.49 9.98 -7.44
N GLU A 69 20.63 10.67 -6.31
CA GLU A 69 21.59 10.30 -5.28
C GLU A 69 21.07 9.06 -4.52
N GLU A 70 21.64 7.90 -4.85
CA GLU A 70 21.28 6.59 -4.31
C GLU A 70 22.45 5.87 -3.62
N TYR A 71 22.13 5.03 -2.63
CA TYR A 71 23.10 4.29 -1.83
C TYR A 71 22.68 2.84 -1.61
N PRO A 72 23.64 1.91 -1.57
CA PRO A 72 23.35 0.50 -1.31
C PRO A 72 22.91 0.30 0.15
N ILE A 73 21.85 -0.48 0.33
CA ILE A 73 21.30 -0.89 1.62
C ILE A 73 21.03 -2.40 1.56
N ILE A 74 21.23 -3.10 2.67
CA ILE A 74 20.90 -4.52 2.78
C ILE A 74 19.97 -4.72 3.97
N PHE A 75 18.86 -5.41 3.79
CA PHE A 75 18.02 -5.85 4.90
C PHE A 75 18.43 -7.28 5.30
N GLU A 76 18.71 -7.51 6.58
CA GLU A 76 18.78 -8.86 7.16
C GLU A 76 17.41 -9.21 7.70
N PHE A 77 16.88 -10.35 7.30
CA PHE A 77 15.62 -10.91 7.77
C PHE A 77 15.85 -12.26 8.45
N ASP A 78 15.15 -12.50 9.56
CA ASP A 78 14.96 -13.84 10.12
C ASP A 78 13.57 -14.35 9.75
N ILE A 79 13.50 -15.19 8.71
CA ILE A 79 12.24 -15.64 8.12
C ILE A 79 12.11 -17.16 8.11
N ASP A 80 10.88 -17.64 8.21
CA ASP A 80 10.53 -19.04 8.10
C ASP A 80 10.44 -19.45 6.62
N ASP A 81 11.05 -20.58 6.26
CA ASP A 81 11.12 -21.04 4.87
C ASP A 81 9.80 -21.59 4.34
N ILE A 82 8.97 -22.17 5.23
CA ILE A 82 7.66 -22.70 4.89
C ILE A 82 6.67 -21.54 4.73
N GLU A 83 6.65 -20.60 5.67
CA GLU A 83 5.73 -19.46 5.68
C GLU A 83 5.84 -18.63 4.37
N TYR A 84 7.07 -18.38 3.94
CA TYR A 84 7.38 -17.56 2.77
C TYR A 84 7.60 -18.35 1.47
N GLU A 85 7.40 -19.68 1.48
CA GLU A 85 7.63 -20.55 0.31
C GLU A 85 8.97 -20.27 -0.38
N LEU A 86 10.06 -20.38 0.40
CA LEU A 86 11.39 -20.05 -0.11
C LEU A 86 11.92 -21.13 -1.05
N ASP A 87 12.08 -20.77 -2.32
CA ASP A 87 12.72 -21.61 -3.32
C ASP A 87 14.23 -21.36 -3.36
N LYS A 88 15.00 -22.41 -3.07
CA LYS A 88 16.46 -22.35 -3.22
C LYS A 88 16.83 -22.49 -4.70
N VAL A 89 17.40 -21.43 -5.29
CA VAL A 89 17.79 -21.42 -6.71
C VAL A 89 19.27 -21.74 -6.92
N SER A 90 20.13 -21.39 -5.95
CA SER A 90 21.54 -21.78 -5.95
C SER A 90 22.05 -21.99 -4.51
N GLN A 91 23.34 -22.27 -4.32
CA GLN A 91 23.90 -22.58 -2.99
C GLN A 91 23.58 -21.51 -1.94
N ASP A 92 23.67 -20.23 -2.32
CA ASP A 92 23.53 -19.08 -1.44
C ASP A 92 22.35 -18.16 -1.82
N VAL A 93 21.51 -18.56 -2.77
CA VAL A 93 20.42 -17.72 -3.32
C VAL A 93 19.06 -18.41 -3.17
N TYR A 94 18.10 -17.64 -2.68
CA TYR A 94 16.72 -18.02 -2.46
C TYR A 94 15.81 -17.01 -3.16
N ILE A 95 14.62 -17.45 -3.55
CA ILE A 95 13.58 -16.57 -4.08
C ILE A 95 12.25 -16.83 -3.38
N THR A 96 11.39 -15.81 -3.38
CA THR A 96 9.97 -15.94 -3.02
C THR A 96 9.13 -14.98 -3.84
N SER A 97 7.92 -15.39 -4.18
CA SER A 97 6.88 -14.56 -4.78
C SER A 97 6.00 -13.87 -3.75
N LYS A 98 6.16 -14.20 -2.45
CA LYS A 98 5.35 -13.62 -1.37
C LYS A 98 5.91 -12.27 -0.93
N THR A 99 5.02 -11.41 -0.43
CA THR A 99 5.43 -10.19 0.27
C THR A 99 6.09 -10.55 1.60
N ILE A 100 7.31 -10.08 1.83
CA ILE A 100 8.02 -10.21 3.10
C ILE A 100 7.56 -9.10 4.04
N TYR A 101 7.06 -9.49 5.20
CA TYR A 101 6.71 -8.55 6.26
C TYR A 101 7.75 -8.60 7.36
N PHE A 102 8.06 -7.44 7.92
CA PHE A 102 9.03 -7.35 8.98
C PHE A 102 8.52 -6.61 10.21
N ASN A 103 9.22 -6.78 11.32
CA ASN A 103 9.01 -6.14 12.61
C ASN A 103 10.37 -5.98 13.33
N LYS A 104 10.40 -5.46 14.57
CA LYS A 104 11.69 -5.27 15.29
C LYS A 104 12.39 -6.58 15.68
N SER A 105 11.68 -7.70 15.76
CA SER A 105 12.25 -8.98 16.21
C SER A 105 12.94 -9.74 15.08
N ASN A 106 12.52 -9.53 13.84
CA ASN A 106 13.01 -10.30 12.70
C ASN A 106 13.88 -9.53 11.70
N THR A 107 14.24 -8.27 11.96
CA THR A 107 14.94 -7.43 10.97
C THR A 107 16.09 -6.60 11.52
N LYS A 108 17.13 -6.48 10.68
CA LYS A 108 18.15 -5.43 10.77
C LYS A 108 18.36 -4.77 9.42
N VAL A 109 18.86 -3.55 9.42
CA VAL A 109 19.21 -2.84 8.19
C VAL A 109 20.68 -2.47 8.22
N LEU A 110 21.41 -2.98 7.22
CA LEU A 110 22.84 -2.85 7.09
C LEU A 110 23.17 -1.78 6.06
N PHE A 111 24.03 -0.85 6.45
CA PHE A 111 24.53 0.24 5.63
C PHE A 111 26.02 0.09 5.40
N LEU A 112 26.51 0.45 4.22
CA LEU A 112 27.94 0.36 3.90
C LEU A 112 28.74 1.60 4.35
N SER A 113 28.04 2.67 4.78
CA SER A 113 28.68 3.92 5.17
C SER A 113 27.80 4.71 6.13
N GLN A 114 28.41 5.21 7.22
CA GLN A 114 27.74 6.11 8.16
C GLN A 114 27.29 7.41 7.47
N VAL A 115 28.10 7.93 6.55
CA VAL A 115 27.77 9.16 5.80
C VAL A 115 26.52 8.96 4.94
N HIS A 116 26.37 7.78 4.33
CA HIS A 116 25.19 7.45 3.53
C HIS A 116 23.95 7.29 4.43
N LEU A 117 24.09 6.59 5.56
CA LEU A 117 23.01 6.47 6.55
C LEU A 117 22.50 7.85 7.00
N ASP A 118 23.38 8.75 7.41
CA ASP A 118 23.00 10.09 7.87
C ASP A 118 22.25 10.88 6.79
N ARG A 119 22.67 10.78 5.52
CA ARG A 119 22.01 11.42 4.39
C ARG A 119 20.62 10.82 4.10
N ILE A 120 20.50 9.49 4.15
CA ILE A 120 19.22 8.80 3.99
C ILE A 120 18.24 9.28 5.07
N LEU A 121 18.66 9.23 6.33
CA LEU A 121 17.84 9.68 7.46
C LEU A 121 17.42 11.15 7.33
N ALA A 122 18.32 12.03 6.88
CA ALA A 122 18.01 13.44 6.67
C ALA A 122 16.92 13.63 5.59
N LYS A 123 17.03 12.92 4.47
CA LYS A 123 16.04 12.96 3.37
C LYS A 123 14.69 12.37 3.77
N SER A 124 14.68 11.29 4.55
CA SER A 124 13.44 10.64 4.95
C SER A 124 12.58 11.48 5.88
N LYS A 125 13.16 12.39 6.67
CA LYS A 125 12.41 13.26 7.60
C LYS A 125 11.34 14.10 6.90
N THR A 126 11.57 14.50 5.66
CA THR A 126 10.65 15.35 4.88
C THR A 126 9.55 14.55 4.18
N VAL A 127 9.64 13.22 4.15
CA VAL A 127 8.60 12.36 3.56
C VAL A 127 7.50 12.14 4.58
N TYR A 128 6.24 12.24 4.13
CA TYR A 128 5.09 12.24 5.02
C TYR A 128 4.65 10.82 5.36
N GLU A 129 4.71 9.94 4.36
CA GLU A 129 4.27 8.56 4.42
C GLU A 129 5.25 7.66 5.21
N THR A 130 6.51 8.09 5.32
CA THR A 130 7.56 7.33 6.03
C THR A 130 7.45 7.53 7.54
N LYS A 131 6.79 6.59 8.21
CA LYS A 131 6.41 6.69 9.63
C LYS A 131 7.19 5.75 10.57
N LEU A 132 7.82 4.70 10.03
CA LEU A 132 8.41 3.64 10.86
C LEU A 132 9.90 3.80 11.14
N ILE A 133 10.63 4.74 10.54
CA ILE A 133 12.09 4.85 10.74
C ILE A 133 12.46 4.93 12.23
N ILE A 134 11.70 5.70 13.02
CA ILE A 134 11.97 5.88 14.45
C ILE A 134 11.85 4.55 15.20
N LYS A 135 10.89 3.69 14.83
CA LYS A 135 10.70 2.35 15.41
C LYS A 135 11.93 1.44 15.20
N TYR A 136 12.68 1.63 14.12
CA TYR A 136 13.78 0.74 13.71
C TYR A 136 15.17 1.34 13.83
N ILE A 137 15.31 2.57 14.36
CA ILE A 137 16.60 3.27 14.36
C ILE A 137 17.70 2.49 15.10
N ASP A 138 17.33 1.71 16.12
CA ASP A 138 18.20 0.82 16.89
C ASP A 138 18.56 -0.49 16.15
N LYS A 139 17.95 -0.74 15.00
CA LYS A 139 18.21 -1.89 14.12
C LYS A 139 19.09 -1.52 12.93
N PHE A 140 19.54 -0.27 12.84
CA PHE A 140 20.42 0.20 11.78
C PHE A 140 21.88 -0.02 12.17
N GLU A 141 22.63 -0.71 11.32
CA GLU A 141 24.01 -1.10 11.56
C GLU A 141 24.89 -0.71 10.37
N VAL A 142 26.04 -0.11 10.63
CA VAL A 142 27.03 0.17 9.58
C VAL A 142 28.06 -0.96 9.56
N ILE A 143 28.14 -1.66 8.42
CA ILE A 143 29.07 -2.77 8.20
C ILE A 143 30.27 -2.34 7.36
N LYS A 144 31.37 -3.09 7.48
CA LYS A 144 32.58 -2.88 6.67
C LYS A 144 32.54 -3.73 5.40
N ASP A 145 33.20 -3.26 4.34
CA ASP A 145 33.25 -3.95 3.04
C ASP A 145 33.78 -5.40 3.11
N LEU A 146 34.62 -5.72 4.10
CA LEU A 146 35.16 -7.07 4.31
C LEU A 146 34.09 -8.13 4.61
N TYR A 147 32.87 -7.72 4.99
CA TYR A 147 31.75 -8.63 5.24
C TYR A 147 30.95 -8.95 3.96
N LEU A 148 31.24 -8.29 2.84
CA LEU A 148 30.56 -8.49 1.57
C LEU A 148 31.10 -9.72 0.84
N ASN A 149 30.20 -10.48 0.23
CA ASN A 149 30.52 -11.70 -0.50
C ASN A 149 30.14 -11.54 -1.96
N ASN A 150 31.04 -11.89 -2.88
CA ASN A 150 30.68 -11.99 -4.29
C ASN A 150 29.86 -13.27 -4.47
N ILE A 151 28.64 -13.12 -4.94
CA ILE A 151 27.72 -14.23 -5.20
C ILE A 151 27.32 -14.16 -6.66
N GLU A 152 27.53 -15.25 -7.39
CA GLU A 152 27.09 -15.38 -8.77
C GLU A 152 25.61 -15.79 -8.81
N LEU A 153 24.83 -15.10 -9.62
CA LEU A 153 23.45 -15.46 -9.90
C LEU A 153 23.41 -16.49 -11.02
N ASP A 154 22.68 -17.59 -10.79
CA ASP A 154 22.28 -18.50 -11.86
C ASP A 154 20.88 -18.12 -12.30
N GLU A 155 20.77 -17.47 -13.46
CA GLU A 155 19.50 -16.98 -14.01
C GLU A 155 18.62 -18.10 -14.58
N ASN A 156 19.13 -19.35 -14.68
CA ASN A 156 18.50 -20.42 -15.47
C ASN A 156 17.51 -21.32 -14.71
N LYS A 157 16.83 -20.81 -13.67
CA LYS A 157 15.76 -21.60 -13.02
C LYS A 157 14.38 -21.10 -13.44
N ASP A 158 13.68 -21.90 -14.21
CA ASP A 158 12.24 -21.73 -14.47
C ASP A 158 11.49 -21.98 -13.16
N CYS A 159 11.27 -20.91 -12.40
CA CYS A 159 10.30 -20.91 -11.31
C CYS A 159 8.96 -20.46 -11.89
N GLU A 160 8.04 -21.41 -12.06
CA GLU A 160 6.69 -21.13 -12.54
C GLU A 160 5.84 -20.58 -11.39
N TYR A 161 5.46 -19.31 -11.49
CA TYR A 161 4.42 -18.71 -10.66
C TYR A 161 3.32 -18.19 -11.57
N THR A 162 2.08 -18.64 -11.32
CA THR A 162 0.97 -18.29 -12.21
C THR A 162 0.53 -16.85 -12.00
N GLN A 163 -0.12 -16.26 -13.01
CA GLN A 163 -0.67 -14.91 -12.90
C GLN A 163 -1.78 -14.83 -11.84
N SER A 164 -2.53 -15.92 -11.64
CA SER A 164 -3.55 -16.05 -10.59
C SER A 164 -2.95 -16.03 -9.17
N ASP A 165 -1.82 -16.69 -8.95
CA ASP A 165 -1.18 -16.71 -7.62
C ASP A 165 -0.73 -15.30 -7.22
N ILE A 166 -0.18 -14.55 -8.17
CA ILE A 166 0.22 -13.14 -7.98
C ILE A 166 -0.99 -12.28 -7.60
N GLU A 167 -2.14 -12.49 -8.24
CA GLU A 167 -3.36 -11.71 -7.96
C GLU A 167 -3.90 -12.01 -6.56
N ILE A 168 -3.90 -13.28 -6.14
CA ILE A 168 -4.28 -13.69 -4.79
C ILE A 168 -3.37 -13.04 -3.76
N GLU A 169 -2.05 -13.06 -3.98
CA GLU A 169 -1.07 -12.44 -3.10
C GLU A 169 -1.27 -10.93 -2.98
N ILE A 170 -1.55 -10.23 -4.08
CA ILE A 170 -1.85 -8.79 -4.08
C ILE A 170 -3.14 -8.49 -3.31
N ILE A 171 -4.17 -9.33 -3.43
CA ILE A 171 -5.43 -9.18 -2.68
C ILE A 171 -5.18 -9.34 -1.19
N LYS A 172 -4.47 -10.40 -0.78
CA LYS A 172 -4.10 -10.65 0.63
C LYS A 172 -3.25 -9.51 1.21
N ASP A 173 -2.27 -9.04 0.45
CA ASP A 173 -1.38 -7.94 0.81
C ASP A 173 -2.12 -6.61 0.99
N THR A 174 -3.05 -6.31 0.06
CA THR A 174 -3.92 -5.14 0.17
C THR A 174 -4.82 -5.25 1.39
N LEU A 175 -5.49 -6.39 1.58
CA LEU A 175 -6.34 -6.63 2.74
C LEU A 175 -5.58 -6.43 4.05
N PHE A 176 -4.37 -6.99 4.16
CA PHE A 176 -3.56 -6.83 5.36
C PHE A 176 -3.11 -5.39 5.59
N ASN A 177 -2.73 -4.63 4.56
CA ASN A 177 -2.44 -3.20 4.70
C ASN A 177 -3.68 -2.44 5.25
N ASN A 178 -4.87 -2.78 4.80
CA ASN A 178 -6.11 -2.16 5.27
C ASN A 178 -6.48 -2.56 6.71
N VAL A 179 -6.34 -3.85 7.07
CA VAL A 179 -6.52 -4.34 8.44
C VAL A 179 -5.51 -3.69 9.38
N LYS A 180 -4.24 -3.59 8.97
CA LYS A 180 -3.19 -2.89 9.73
C LYS A 180 -3.54 -1.42 9.93
N GLY A 181 -4.09 -0.75 8.92
CA GLY A 181 -4.55 0.63 9.02
C GLY A 181 -5.68 0.80 10.04
N LEU A 182 -6.72 -0.03 9.93
CA LEU A 182 -7.82 -0.06 10.89
C LEU A 182 -7.32 -0.33 12.32
N TYR A 183 -6.44 -1.32 12.48
CA TYR A 183 -5.87 -1.72 13.76
C TYR A 183 -5.16 -0.56 14.45
N TYR A 184 -4.21 0.07 13.74
CA TYR A 184 -3.45 1.18 14.30
C TYR A 184 -4.33 2.38 14.60
N ALA A 185 -5.24 2.75 13.71
CA ALA A 185 -6.10 3.93 13.93
C ALA A 185 -7.03 3.73 15.13
N TYR A 186 -7.61 2.53 15.27
CA TYR A 186 -8.36 2.13 16.45
C TYR A 186 -7.50 2.18 17.71
N ALA A 187 -6.35 1.46 17.71
CA ALA A 187 -5.50 1.32 18.89
C ALA A 187 -4.94 2.66 19.37
N ILE A 188 -4.52 3.51 18.43
CA ILE A 188 -3.98 4.85 18.73
C ILE A 188 -5.03 5.69 19.44
N ARG A 189 -6.22 5.78 18.86
CA ARG A 189 -7.27 6.66 19.36
C ARG A 189 -7.92 6.15 20.63
N ARG A 190 -8.18 4.84 20.72
CA ARG A 190 -8.87 4.24 21.87
C ARG A 190 -7.96 4.09 23.09
N CYS A 191 -6.74 3.61 22.88
CA CYS A 191 -5.99 2.94 23.94
C CYS A 191 -4.61 3.59 24.17
N ILE A 192 -3.86 3.84 23.11
CA ILE A 192 -2.41 4.12 23.20
C ILE A 192 -2.13 5.49 23.81
N ASP A 193 -2.86 6.54 23.43
CA ASP A 193 -2.62 7.88 24.00
C ASP A 193 -2.87 7.91 25.52
N GLN A 194 -3.86 7.16 26.00
CA GLN A 194 -4.13 7.04 27.44
C GLN A 194 -3.09 6.14 28.12
N TYR A 195 -2.75 5.02 27.49
CA TYR A 195 -1.77 4.08 28.01
C TYR A 195 -0.39 4.72 28.15
N ILE A 196 0.11 5.43 27.13
CA ILE A 196 1.44 6.06 27.16
C ILE A 196 1.54 7.00 28.35
N ARG A 197 0.54 7.85 28.57
CA ARG A 197 0.51 8.77 29.72
C ARG A 197 0.57 8.02 31.05
N LYS A 198 -0.26 6.98 31.21
CA LYS A 198 -0.28 6.15 32.44
C LYS A 198 1.03 5.39 32.65
N ALA A 199 1.63 4.88 31.58
CA ALA A 199 2.91 4.18 31.63
C ALA A 199 4.08 5.13 31.99
N GLU A 200 4.06 6.35 31.46
CA GLU A 200 5.00 7.41 31.85
C GLU A 200 4.84 7.80 33.32
N GLU A 201 3.61 7.98 33.79
CA GLU A 201 3.29 8.22 35.21
C GLU A 201 3.79 7.06 36.10
N TYR A 202 3.53 5.81 35.70
CA TYR A 202 4.01 4.62 36.40
C TYR A 202 5.54 4.59 36.51
N ASN A 203 6.24 4.80 35.39
CA ASN A 203 7.70 4.81 35.34
C ASN A 203 8.29 5.94 36.18
N LEU A 204 7.68 7.12 36.15
CA LEU A 204 8.06 8.25 36.99
C LEU A 204 7.91 7.90 38.47
N MET A 205 6.81 7.27 38.86
CA MET A 205 6.56 6.82 40.23
C MET A 205 7.62 5.81 40.71
N LEU A 206 7.96 4.80 39.89
CA LEU A 206 9.03 3.85 40.22
C LEU A 206 10.39 4.53 40.40
N LYS A 207 10.70 5.56 39.59
CA LYS A 207 11.94 6.33 39.70
C LYS A 207 12.04 7.07 41.05
N TYR A 208 10.93 7.46 41.66
CA TYR A 208 10.90 8.10 42.99
C TYR A 208 11.06 7.11 44.15
N ILE A 209 10.69 5.83 43.97
CA ILE A 209 10.77 4.83 45.04
C ILE A 209 12.22 4.65 45.54
N SER A 210 13.19 4.53 44.63
CA SER A 210 14.59 4.25 44.99
C SER A 210 15.23 5.39 45.83
N PRO A 211 15.13 6.67 45.43
CA PRO A 211 15.57 7.80 46.27
C PRO A 211 14.93 7.83 47.66
N VAL A 212 13.62 7.57 47.77
CA VAL A 212 12.92 7.56 49.06
C VAL A 212 13.38 6.38 49.94
N LYS A 213 13.60 5.20 49.36
CA LYS A 213 14.19 4.04 50.06
C LYS A 213 15.60 4.37 50.58
N ASN A 214 16.41 5.11 49.83
CA ASN A 214 17.73 5.56 50.25
C ASN A 214 17.65 6.56 51.41
N LEU A 215 16.71 7.51 51.38
CA LEU A 215 16.48 8.45 52.48
C LEU A 215 16.09 7.71 53.77
N ILE A 216 15.20 6.72 53.69
CA ILE A 216 14.88 5.85 54.83
C ILE A 216 16.14 5.16 55.35
N GLY A 217 16.97 4.60 54.46
CA GLY A 217 18.24 3.97 54.84
C GLY A 217 19.21 4.94 55.52
N PHE A 218 19.26 6.20 55.10
CA PHE A 218 20.04 7.25 55.74
C PHE A 218 19.51 7.57 57.14
N TYR A 219 18.22 7.84 57.28
CA TYR A 219 17.62 8.20 58.57
C TYR A 219 17.72 7.05 59.59
N LYS A 220 17.60 5.79 59.15
CA LYS A 220 17.85 4.60 60.00
C LYS A 220 19.25 4.60 60.64
N LYS A 221 20.26 5.16 59.96
CA LYS A 221 21.64 5.24 60.50
C LYS A 221 21.82 6.37 61.50
N THR A 222 21.01 7.43 61.43
CA THR A 222 21.15 8.62 62.29
C THR A 222 20.57 8.45 63.69
N ASN A 223 19.63 7.51 63.88
CA ASN A 223 19.08 7.07 65.17
C ASN A 223 18.63 8.19 66.14
N THR A 224 17.87 9.17 65.63
CA THR A 224 17.26 10.25 66.44
C THR A 224 15.73 10.11 66.51
N LYS A 225 15.09 10.73 67.52
CA LYS A 225 13.60 10.79 67.59
C LYS A 225 12.96 11.42 66.35
N TYR A 226 13.63 12.40 65.73
CA TYR A 226 13.17 12.98 64.47
C TYR A 226 13.32 11.99 63.30
N SER A 227 14.36 11.15 63.31
CA SER A 227 14.55 10.14 62.27
C SER A 227 13.45 9.09 62.23
N GLU A 228 12.87 8.70 63.38
CA GLU A 228 11.72 7.78 63.43
C GLU A 228 10.49 8.38 62.73
N ILE A 229 10.17 9.66 63.00
CA ILE A 229 9.06 10.37 62.36
C ILE A 229 9.25 10.44 60.83
N PHE A 230 10.47 10.73 60.37
CA PHE A 230 10.76 10.75 58.93
C PHE A 230 10.69 9.36 58.29
N ILE A 231 11.18 8.31 58.98
CA ILE A 231 11.09 6.93 58.51
C ILE A 231 9.62 6.53 58.35
N ASP A 232 8.77 6.81 59.34
CA ASP A 232 7.35 6.46 59.27
C ASP A 232 6.64 7.19 58.12
N LYS A 233 6.92 8.49 57.95
CA LYS A 233 6.34 9.30 56.87
C LYS A 233 6.76 8.79 55.49
N PHE A 234 8.05 8.58 55.26
CA PHE A 234 8.53 8.06 53.97
C PHE A 234 8.08 6.62 53.72
N THR A 235 7.94 5.80 54.77
CA THR A 235 7.41 4.43 54.65
C THR A 235 5.95 4.47 54.20
N PHE A 236 5.14 5.37 54.75
CA PHE A 236 3.77 5.59 54.30
C PHE A 236 3.71 6.05 52.84
N ASP A 237 4.55 7.03 52.47
CA ASP A 237 4.59 7.55 51.11
C ASP A 237 5.02 6.47 50.10
N ILE A 238 5.99 5.60 50.44
CA ILE A 238 6.35 4.43 49.61
C ILE A 238 5.15 3.49 49.44
N LYS A 239 4.46 3.13 50.52
CA LYS A 239 3.30 2.22 50.42
C LYS A 239 2.20 2.80 49.54
N TYR A 240 1.98 4.11 49.61
CA TYR A 240 1.03 4.80 48.76
C TYR A 240 1.46 4.75 47.28
N ILE A 241 2.73 5.05 47.00
CA ILE A 241 3.32 4.99 45.65
C ILE A 241 3.23 3.56 45.09
N GLU A 242 3.62 2.55 45.87
CA GLU A 242 3.57 1.14 45.47
C GLU A 242 2.13 0.72 45.13
N ARG A 243 1.14 1.04 45.98
CA ARG A 243 -0.27 0.75 45.70
C ARG A 243 -0.80 1.46 44.46
N TYR A 244 -0.47 2.75 44.27
CA TYR A 244 -0.90 3.49 43.09
C TYR A 244 -0.23 2.94 41.81
N SER A 245 1.03 2.52 41.92
CA SER A 245 1.76 1.90 40.82
C SER A 245 1.16 0.54 40.42
N GLU A 246 0.66 -0.25 41.37
CA GLU A 246 -0.06 -1.50 41.08
C GLU A 246 -1.36 -1.23 40.30
N LEU A 247 -2.13 -0.22 40.68
CA LEU A 247 -3.34 0.19 39.94
C LEU A 247 -3.01 0.60 38.50
N LEU A 248 -1.98 1.43 38.31
CA LEU A 248 -1.54 1.84 36.96
C LEU A 248 -1.08 0.63 36.14
N ARG A 249 -0.42 -0.36 36.77
CA ARG A 249 -0.01 -1.60 36.10
C ARG A 249 -1.21 -2.43 35.66
N GLU A 250 -2.23 -2.60 36.51
CA GLU A 250 -3.45 -3.33 36.16
C GLU A 250 -4.16 -2.69 34.97
N GLU A 251 -4.29 -1.37 34.96
CA GLU A 251 -4.85 -0.62 33.82
C GLU A 251 -4.00 -0.77 32.55
N CYS A 252 -2.68 -0.90 32.69
CA CYS A 252 -1.78 -1.21 31.59
C CYS A 252 -1.89 -2.67 31.11
N ASP A 253 -2.27 -3.62 31.96
CA ASP A 253 -2.46 -5.01 31.54
C ASP A 253 -3.83 -5.19 30.85
N GLU A 254 -4.87 -4.42 31.24
CA GLU A 254 -6.17 -4.36 30.53
C GLU A 254 -6.03 -3.92 29.06
N PHE A 255 -5.04 -3.08 28.75
CA PHE A 255 -4.74 -2.62 27.40
C PHE A 255 -4.50 -3.75 26.40
N ASN A 256 -3.86 -4.86 26.81
CA ASN A 256 -3.62 -5.99 25.92
C ASN A 256 -4.93 -6.64 25.45
N ASN A 257 -5.96 -6.64 26.29
CA ASN A 257 -7.29 -7.15 25.91
C ASN A 257 -7.93 -6.24 24.85
N TRP A 258 -7.77 -4.93 24.99
CA TRP A 258 -8.30 -3.96 24.01
C TRP A 258 -7.52 -3.94 22.69
N LEU A 259 -6.34 -4.56 22.64
CA LEU A 259 -5.57 -4.71 21.41
C LEU A 259 -5.88 -6.00 20.64
N ASN A 260 -6.60 -6.96 21.22
CA ASN A 260 -6.99 -8.21 20.55
C ASN A 260 -8.50 -8.23 20.31
N VAL A 261 -8.96 -7.29 19.48
CA VAL A 261 -10.40 -7.06 19.24
C VAL A 261 -10.84 -7.39 17.83
N ILE A 262 -9.90 -7.69 16.94
CA ILE A 262 -10.15 -7.98 15.53
C ILE A 262 -9.89 -9.46 15.31
N ASP A 263 -10.83 -10.12 14.65
CA ASP A 263 -10.60 -11.42 14.05
C ASP A 263 -10.92 -11.33 12.55
N VAL A 264 -10.13 -12.05 11.74
CA VAL A 264 -10.37 -12.14 10.29
C VAL A 264 -10.68 -13.58 9.92
N ASN A 265 -11.84 -13.79 9.30
CA ASN A 265 -12.29 -15.10 8.81
C ASN A 265 -12.85 -14.96 7.40
N ASN A 266 -12.37 -15.75 6.43
CA ASN A 266 -12.80 -15.69 5.03
C ASN A 266 -12.77 -14.28 4.41
N ASN A 267 -11.75 -13.48 4.75
CA ASN A 267 -11.61 -12.06 4.37
C ASN A 267 -12.71 -11.13 4.92
N GLU A 268 -13.53 -11.60 5.85
CA GLU A 268 -14.45 -10.78 6.62
C GLU A 268 -13.88 -10.48 8.01
N ILE A 269 -14.09 -9.25 8.47
CA ILE A 269 -13.63 -8.75 9.76
C ILE A 269 -14.79 -8.84 10.76
N SER A 270 -14.52 -9.44 11.92
CA SER A 270 -15.41 -9.46 13.07
C SER A 270 -14.72 -8.90 14.31
N PHE A 271 -15.52 -8.50 15.31
CA PHE A 271 -15.00 -7.90 16.54
C PHE A 271 -15.57 -8.55 17.80
N CYS A 272 -14.71 -8.78 18.81
CA CYS A 272 -15.15 -9.42 20.06
C CYS A 272 -15.67 -8.42 21.12
N ASP A 273 -14.95 -7.31 21.34
CA ASP A 273 -15.38 -6.19 22.21
C ASP A 273 -14.51 -4.96 21.94
N ILE A 274 -15.05 -3.97 21.23
CA ILE A 274 -14.38 -2.69 20.95
C ILE A 274 -14.85 -1.56 21.88
N GLY A 275 -15.50 -1.89 23.00
CA GLY A 275 -16.06 -0.92 23.94
C GLY A 275 -17.41 -0.32 23.52
N LEU A 276 -18.03 -0.85 22.46
CA LEU A 276 -19.43 -0.57 22.12
C LEU A 276 -20.32 -1.44 23.01
N LYS A 277 -21.21 -0.81 23.77
CA LYS A 277 -22.06 -1.50 24.76
C LYS A 277 -23.25 -2.24 24.15
N ASP A 278 -23.60 -1.91 22.92
CA ASP A 278 -24.77 -2.44 22.22
C ASP A 278 -24.33 -3.43 21.14
N SER A 279 -24.88 -4.64 21.17
CA SER A 279 -24.63 -5.68 20.17
C SER A 279 -25.11 -5.29 18.77
N GLU A 280 -26.17 -4.48 18.66
CA GLU A 280 -26.64 -3.97 17.36
C GLU A 280 -25.63 -2.96 16.78
N GLU A 281 -25.12 -2.03 17.60
CA GLU A 281 -24.07 -1.09 17.19
C GLU A 281 -22.80 -1.81 16.73
N LEU A 282 -22.37 -2.85 17.45
CA LEU A 282 -21.24 -3.68 17.05
C LEU A 282 -21.46 -4.31 15.67
N LYS A 283 -22.69 -4.79 15.39
CA LYS A 283 -23.03 -5.39 14.10
C LYS A 283 -23.10 -4.35 12.98
N VAL A 284 -23.59 -3.13 13.25
CA VAL A 284 -23.53 -2.01 12.30
C VAL A 284 -22.06 -1.66 11.99
N TYR A 285 -21.21 -1.61 13.01
CA TYR A 285 -19.78 -1.34 12.85
C TYR A 285 -19.08 -2.40 11.98
N GLU A 286 -19.38 -3.68 12.20
CA GLU A 286 -18.90 -4.79 11.36
C GLU A 286 -19.33 -4.63 9.89
N ILE A 287 -20.61 -4.34 9.65
CA ILE A 287 -21.14 -4.16 8.29
C ILE A 287 -20.41 -3.03 7.56
N ILE A 288 -20.31 -1.87 8.20
CA ILE A 288 -19.68 -0.68 7.62
C ILE A 288 -18.20 -0.96 7.35
N THR A 289 -17.50 -1.53 8.32
CA THR A 289 -16.08 -1.87 8.17
C THR A 289 -15.87 -2.81 6.99
N ASN A 290 -16.61 -3.91 6.91
CA ASN A 290 -16.47 -4.87 5.81
C ASN A 290 -16.81 -4.26 4.44
N CYS A 291 -17.78 -3.34 4.37
CA CYS A 291 -18.08 -2.61 3.15
C CYS A 291 -16.93 -1.68 2.73
N ILE A 292 -16.33 -0.95 3.68
CA ILE A 292 -15.16 -0.10 3.45
C ILE A 292 -13.98 -0.95 2.94
N MET A 293 -13.72 -2.10 3.57
CA MET A 293 -12.62 -2.99 3.22
C MET A 293 -12.76 -3.64 1.84
N LYS A 294 -13.98 -3.75 1.30
CA LYS A 294 -14.23 -4.23 -0.07
C LYS A 294 -13.96 -3.16 -1.13
N SER A 295 -13.90 -1.89 -0.74
CA SER A 295 -13.65 -0.75 -1.63
C SER A 295 -12.56 0.18 -1.05
N PRO A 296 -11.34 -0.34 -0.76
CA PRO A 296 -10.30 0.45 -0.13
C PRO A 296 -9.72 1.46 -1.12
N LYS A 297 -9.28 2.62 -0.61
CA LYS A 297 -8.59 3.64 -1.40
C LYS A 297 -7.21 3.87 -0.85
N SER A 298 -6.25 4.03 -1.73
CA SER A 298 -4.87 4.19 -1.31
C SER A 298 -4.34 5.51 -1.82
N LYS A 299 -3.99 6.36 -0.85
CA LYS A 299 -3.65 7.77 -0.98
C LYS A 299 -4.86 8.68 -1.19
N VAL A 300 -4.95 9.66 -0.30
CA VAL A 300 -5.93 10.74 -0.30
C VAL A 300 -5.91 11.44 -1.65
N GLY A 301 -7.05 11.38 -2.31
CA GLY A 301 -7.52 12.20 -3.42
C GLY A 301 -9.01 12.38 -3.24
N ASP A 302 -9.63 13.27 -4.02
CA ASP A 302 -11.09 13.42 -3.98
C ASP A 302 -11.74 12.05 -4.24
N ILE A 303 -12.48 11.51 -3.26
CA ILE A 303 -13.39 10.40 -3.54
C ILE A 303 -14.48 10.98 -4.42
N ASP A 304 -14.61 10.41 -5.62
CA ASP A 304 -15.69 10.78 -6.49
C ASP A 304 -17.02 10.51 -5.79
N LYS A 305 -17.96 11.45 -5.94
CA LYS A 305 -19.27 11.38 -5.29
C LYS A 305 -19.97 10.05 -5.55
N GLU A 306 -19.77 9.49 -6.74
CA GLU A 306 -20.31 8.19 -7.16
C GLU A 306 -19.79 7.04 -6.27
N GLU A 307 -18.52 7.04 -5.90
CA GLU A 307 -17.92 5.99 -5.07
C GLU A 307 -18.42 6.05 -3.62
N ILE A 308 -18.58 7.26 -3.06
CA ILE A 308 -19.21 7.42 -1.73
C ILE A 308 -20.67 6.96 -1.80
N GLU A 309 -21.39 7.31 -2.87
CA GLU A 309 -22.78 6.86 -3.04
C GLU A 309 -22.89 5.33 -3.16
N GLU A 310 -21.97 4.67 -3.88
CA GLU A 310 -21.90 3.22 -3.98
C GLU A 310 -21.59 2.57 -2.64
N LEU A 311 -20.63 3.11 -1.88
CA LEU A 311 -20.30 2.64 -0.54
C LEU A 311 -21.52 2.71 0.40
N ILE A 312 -22.21 3.86 0.44
CA ILE A 312 -23.40 4.03 1.29
C ILE A 312 -24.54 3.11 0.83
N LYS A 313 -24.73 2.94 -0.49
CA LYS A 313 -25.72 1.98 -1.04
C LYS A 313 -25.39 0.54 -0.63
N GLY A 314 -24.13 0.14 -0.69
CA GLY A 314 -23.65 -1.17 -0.25
C GLY A 314 -23.93 -1.41 1.23
N ILE A 315 -23.56 -0.44 2.08
CA ILE A 315 -23.86 -0.47 3.52
C ILE A 315 -25.37 -0.57 3.76
N GLY A 316 -26.17 0.24 3.07
CA GLY A 316 -27.63 0.22 3.20
C GLY A 316 -28.24 -1.14 2.84
N LYS A 317 -27.72 -1.83 1.82
CA LYS A 317 -28.16 -3.19 1.44
C LYS A 317 -27.85 -4.20 2.53
N GLU A 318 -26.62 -4.20 3.06
CA GLU A 318 -26.22 -5.14 4.13
C GLU A 318 -26.96 -4.84 5.45
N ILE A 319 -27.19 -3.57 5.79
CA ILE A 319 -28.04 -3.18 6.92
C ILE A 319 -29.48 -3.70 6.73
N THR A 320 -30.07 -3.55 5.54
CA THR A 320 -31.41 -4.11 5.25
C THR A 320 -31.43 -5.62 5.40
N LYS A 321 -30.40 -6.31 4.92
CA LYS A 321 -30.28 -7.77 5.04
C LYS A 321 -30.19 -8.22 6.50
N GLN A 322 -29.46 -7.48 7.34
CA GLN A 322 -29.23 -7.84 8.74
C GLN A 322 -30.41 -7.46 9.66
N PHE A 323 -31.00 -6.27 9.49
CA PHE A 323 -31.97 -5.69 10.42
C PHE A 323 -33.38 -5.51 9.83
N GLY A 324 -33.54 -5.69 8.51
CA GLY A 324 -34.79 -5.45 7.80
C GLY A 324 -34.94 -4.01 7.29
N GLU A 325 -35.87 -3.83 6.34
CA GLU A 325 -36.08 -2.56 5.63
C GLU A 325 -36.65 -1.45 6.54
N GLU A 326 -37.47 -1.82 7.51
CA GLU A 326 -38.13 -0.89 8.44
C GLU A 326 -37.29 -0.55 9.69
N SER A 327 -36.08 -1.10 9.79
CA SER A 327 -35.19 -0.88 10.94
C SER A 327 -34.76 0.59 11.09
N LEU A 328 -34.45 0.98 12.33
CA LEU A 328 -33.95 2.31 12.65
C LEU A 328 -32.62 2.58 11.95
N GLN A 329 -31.70 1.61 11.98
CA GLN A 329 -30.39 1.66 11.34
C GLN A 329 -30.52 1.88 9.82
N ARG A 330 -31.50 1.23 9.18
CA ARG A 330 -31.75 1.43 7.74
C ARG A 330 -32.30 2.82 7.42
N LYS A 331 -33.17 3.35 8.28
CA LYS A 331 -33.72 4.71 8.17
C LYS A 331 -32.62 5.76 8.36
N GLU A 332 -31.76 5.59 9.34
CA GLU A 332 -30.62 6.47 9.62
C GLU A 332 -29.56 6.41 8.50
N CYS A 333 -29.25 5.23 7.98
CA CYS A 333 -28.37 5.10 6.80
C CYS A 333 -28.97 5.79 5.56
N ALA A 334 -30.30 5.75 5.37
CA ALA A 334 -30.97 6.53 4.32
C ALA A 334 -30.87 8.04 4.55
N LEU A 335 -30.87 8.52 5.79
CA LEU A 335 -30.64 9.94 6.10
C LEU A 335 -29.22 10.34 5.68
N ILE A 336 -28.21 9.55 6.04
CA ILE A 336 -26.83 9.77 5.62
C ILE A 336 -26.71 9.82 4.10
N TYR A 337 -27.32 8.85 3.39
CA TYR A 337 -27.35 8.85 1.93
C TYR A 337 -27.97 10.13 1.37
N LYS A 338 -29.12 10.57 1.89
CA LYS A 338 -29.78 11.81 1.46
C LYS A 338 -28.90 13.04 1.67
N LYS A 339 -28.15 13.12 2.77
CA LYS A 339 -27.22 14.23 3.03
C LYS A 339 -26.14 14.32 1.96
N ILE A 340 -25.46 13.20 1.71
CA ILE A 340 -24.28 13.14 0.83
C ILE A 340 -24.69 13.19 -0.65
N ALA A 341 -25.73 12.45 -1.04
CA ALA A 341 -26.18 12.40 -2.44
C ALA A 341 -26.98 13.65 -2.86
N ASN A 342 -27.83 14.21 -1.98
CA ASN A 342 -28.81 15.24 -2.36
C ASN A 342 -28.51 16.65 -1.83
N ARG A 343 -27.37 16.90 -1.15
CA ARG A 343 -27.02 18.21 -0.55
C ARG A 343 -28.12 18.80 0.35
N MET A 344 -28.81 17.97 1.14
CA MET A 344 -29.61 18.52 2.25
C MET A 344 -28.64 19.12 3.27
N TYR A 345 -28.59 20.45 3.34
CA TYR A 345 -27.58 21.21 4.10
C TYR A 345 -27.70 21.06 5.63
N GLU A 346 -28.77 20.48 6.16
CA GLU A 346 -29.10 20.53 7.59
C GLU A 346 -29.55 19.19 8.18
N ILE A 347 -28.93 18.05 7.83
CA ILE A 347 -29.07 16.89 8.74
C ILE A 347 -28.18 17.16 9.95
N ASP A 348 -28.81 17.46 11.08
CA ASP A 348 -28.11 17.50 12.35
C ASP A 348 -27.72 16.07 12.74
N VAL A 349 -26.49 15.88 13.17
CA VAL A 349 -26.00 14.56 13.59
C VAL A 349 -26.81 13.99 14.75
N ASN A 350 -27.47 14.86 15.52
CA ASN A 350 -28.40 14.51 16.58
C ASN A 350 -29.69 13.81 16.09
N GLU A 351 -29.99 13.85 14.78
CA GLU A 351 -31.09 13.08 14.18
C GLU A 351 -30.75 11.58 14.02
N ILE A 352 -29.46 11.23 14.14
CA ILE A 352 -28.98 9.86 14.11
C ILE A 352 -28.74 9.43 15.56
N THR A 353 -29.37 8.34 15.98
CA THR A 353 -29.24 7.81 17.34
C THR A 353 -28.10 6.81 17.47
N SER A 354 -27.77 6.09 16.40
CA SER A 354 -26.63 5.16 16.35
C SER A 354 -25.29 5.91 16.46
N ASP A 355 -24.53 5.66 17.53
CA ASP A 355 -23.21 6.25 17.74
C ASP A 355 -22.25 5.86 16.58
N VAL A 356 -22.35 4.64 16.06
CA VAL A 356 -21.56 4.16 14.92
C VAL A 356 -21.93 4.90 13.63
N LEU A 357 -23.22 5.11 13.35
CA LEU A 357 -23.64 5.85 12.15
C LEU A 357 -23.31 7.35 12.24
N GLN A 358 -23.29 7.94 13.45
CA GLN A 358 -22.76 9.29 13.64
C GLN A 358 -21.26 9.36 13.29
N ASN A 359 -20.47 8.38 13.74
CA ASN A 359 -19.04 8.29 13.40
C ASN A 359 -18.83 8.04 11.91
N PHE A 360 -19.65 7.20 11.28
CA PHE A 360 -19.61 6.98 9.84
C PHE A 360 -19.91 8.26 9.07
N LEU A 361 -20.91 9.04 9.50
CA LEU A 361 -21.21 10.35 8.93
C LEU A 361 -20.03 11.33 9.08
N ALA A 362 -19.36 11.36 10.23
CA ALA A 362 -18.18 12.18 10.44
C ALA A 362 -17.05 11.78 9.47
N PHE A 363 -16.77 10.48 9.37
CA PHE A 363 -15.77 9.92 8.45
C PHE A 363 -16.06 10.33 7.00
N ILE A 364 -17.21 9.98 6.43
CA ILE A 364 -17.50 10.28 5.02
C ILE A 364 -17.56 11.79 4.71
N SER A 365 -17.81 12.62 5.73
CA SER A 365 -17.87 14.08 5.56
C SER A 365 -16.49 14.74 5.61
N LYS A 366 -15.48 14.09 6.24
CA LYS A 366 -14.19 14.69 6.63
C LYS A 366 -12.98 13.76 6.49
N TYR A 367 -13.09 12.67 5.72
CA TYR A 367 -12.03 11.65 5.60
C TYR A 367 -10.72 12.20 5.00
N ASP A 368 -10.81 13.29 4.24
CA ASP A 368 -9.71 13.95 3.54
C ASP A 368 -8.81 14.76 4.48
N ASN A 369 -9.35 15.21 5.62
CA ASN A 369 -8.62 15.99 6.62
C ASN A 369 -8.93 15.51 8.04
N ILE A 370 -7.94 14.85 8.63
CA ILE A 370 -8.01 14.29 9.99
C ILE A 370 -8.27 15.37 11.05
N SER A 371 -7.68 16.57 10.89
CA SER A 371 -7.91 17.68 11.81
C SER A 371 -9.37 18.10 11.78
N ASP A 372 -9.93 18.28 10.58
CA ASP A 372 -11.33 18.67 10.42
C ASP A 372 -12.29 17.58 10.92
N MET A 373 -11.95 16.29 10.73
CA MET A 373 -12.71 15.18 11.28
C MET A 373 -12.71 15.21 12.81
N ASN A 374 -11.53 15.43 13.43
CA ASN A 374 -11.42 15.55 14.87
C ASN A 374 -12.22 16.74 15.41
N ASP A 375 -12.12 17.90 14.78
CA ASP A 375 -12.85 19.10 15.18
C ASP A 375 -14.37 18.89 15.04
N TYR A 376 -14.80 18.21 13.98
CA TYR A 376 -16.21 17.84 13.78
C TYR A 376 -16.71 16.91 14.88
N LEU A 377 -15.97 15.83 15.18
CA LEU A 377 -16.32 14.87 16.24
C LEU A 377 -16.45 15.57 17.61
N GLN A 378 -15.52 16.47 17.94
CA GLN A 378 -15.53 17.23 19.19
C GLN A 378 -16.67 18.25 19.24
N TYR A 379 -16.81 19.07 18.21
CA TYR A 379 -17.85 20.11 18.15
C TYR A 379 -19.25 19.53 18.24
N LYS A 380 -19.46 18.36 17.63
CA LYS A 380 -20.73 17.64 17.66
C LYS A 380 -20.90 16.71 18.85
N ASN A 381 -19.90 16.58 19.73
CA ASN A 381 -19.91 15.70 20.89
C ASN A 381 -20.26 14.24 20.54
N ILE A 382 -19.74 13.76 19.42
CA ILE A 382 -19.93 12.37 18.95
C ILE A 382 -19.08 11.46 19.82
N LYS A 383 -19.68 10.39 20.36
CA LYS A 383 -18.99 9.43 21.22
C LYS A 383 -18.14 8.46 20.39
N TYR A 384 -17.23 7.77 21.06
CA TYR A 384 -16.46 6.67 20.47
C TYR A 384 -15.70 7.06 19.19
N ASP A 385 -15.05 8.22 19.20
CA ASP A 385 -14.31 8.76 18.06
C ASP A 385 -13.33 7.79 17.40
N TYR A 386 -12.75 6.84 18.15
CA TYR A 386 -11.94 5.75 17.63
C TYR A 386 -12.64 4.90 16.55
N VAL A 387 -13.96 4.90 16.48
CA VAL A 387 -14.77 4.28 15.40
C VAL A 387 -14.60 5.04 14.09
N ALA A 388 -14.67 6.37 14.09
CA ALA A 388 -14.42 7.16 12.87
C ALA A 388 -12.97 7.02 12.40
N TYR A 389 -12.01 7.00 13.33
CA TYR A 389 -10.61 6.78 13.01
C TYR A 389 -10.35 5.36 12.47
N SER A 390 -11.00 4.34 13.02
CA SER A 390 -10.86 2.98 12.50
C SER A 390 -11.44 2.83 11.09
N PHE A 391 -12.55 3.50 10.76
CA PHE A 391 -13.06 3.59 9.39
C PHE A 391 -12.07 4.26 8.45
N LEU A 392 -11.47 5.37 8.87
CA LEU A 392 -10.40 6.04 8.11
C LEU A 392 -9.22 5.09 7.86
N GLY A 393 -8.80 4.36 8.89
CA GLY A 393 -7.73 3.38 8.81
C GLY A 393 -8.05 2.20 7.88
N ALA A 394 -9.27 1.67 7.95
CA ALA A 394 -9.76 0.64 7.02
C ALA A 394 -9.82 1.14 5.59
N PHE A 395 -10.21 2.41 5.39
CA PHE A 395 -10.39 2.99 4.07
C PHE A 395 -9.05 3.28 3.38
N LEU A 396 -8.15 3.97 4.07
CA LEU A 396 -6.83 4.38 3.54
C LEU A 396 -5.79 3.26 3.57
N GLY A 397 -5.95 2.33 4.53
CA GLY A 397 -4.95 1.38 4.95
C GLY A 397 -3.73 2.01 5.61
N PHE A 398 -2.88 1.17 6.18
CA PHE A 398 -1.76 1.60 7.00
C PHE A 398 -0.83 2.55 6.26
N SER A 399 -0.46 2.21 5.03
CA SER A 399 0.45 3.03 4.20
C SER A 399 -0.09 4.44 3.94
N GLY A 400 -1.41 4.59 3.77
CA GLY A 400 -2.07 5.87 3.49
C GLY A 400 -2.22 6.80 4.70
N LEU A 401 -2.09 6.28 5.93
CA LEU A 401 -2.20 7.08 7.14
C LEU A 401 -0.98 7.99 7.36
N ASP A 402 -1.24 9.22 7.79
CA ASP A 402 -0.22 10.21 8.12
C ASP A 402 0.67 9.78 9.31
N LYS A 403 1.98 10.02 9.21
CA LYS A 403 2.94 9.84 10.33
C LYS A 403 2.56 10.58 11.61
N ASN A 404 1.87 11.72 11.55
CA ASN A 404 1.45 12.49 12.72
C ASN A 404 0.51 11.71 13.63
N ILE A 405 -0.33 10.82 13.07
CA ILE A 405 -1.20 9.94 13.86
C ILE A 405 -0.36 9.05 14.78
N PHE A 406 0.82 8.64 14.32
CA PHE A 406 1.71 7.70 15.01
C PHE A 406 2.78 8.38 15.86
N TYR A 407 2.82 9.72 15.88
CA TYR A 407 3.93 10.45 16.49
C TYR A 407 4.14 10.07 17.95
N ASN A 408 3.07 10.02 18.75
CA ASN A 408 3.16 9.63 20.16
C ASN A 408 3.60 8.17 20.32
N LEU A 409 3.08 7.27 19.47
CA LEU A 409 3.38 5.84 19.56
C LEU A 409 4.86 5.55 19.26
N PHE A 410 5.37 5.98 18.12
CA PHE A 410 6.73 5.62 17.70
C PHE A 410 7.82 6.44 18.40
N ASN A 411 7.50 7.61 18.96
CA ASN A 411 8.42 8.32 19.85
C ASN A 411 8.34 7.84 21.31
N SER A 412 7.33 7.05 21.67
CA SER A 412 7.30 6.46 23.01
C SER A 412 8.48 5.51 23.19
N SER A 413 9.16 5.60 24.33
CA SER A 413 10.24 4.65 24.67
C SER A 413 9.70 3.28 25.11
N ASN A 414 8.43 2.96 24.79
CA ASN A 414 7.74 1.80 25.33
C ASN A 414 7.79 0.62 24.34
N GLU A 415 8.90 -0.12 24.41
CA GLU A 415 9.14 -1.29 23.56
C GLU A 415 8.07 -2.38 23.71
N LYS A 416 7.49 -2.53 24.91
CA LYS A 416 6.47 -3.55 25.19
C LYS A 416 5.18 -3.31 24.38
N ILE A 417 4.76 -2.05 24.21
CA ILE A 417 3.59 -1.73 23.36
C ILE A 417 3.89 -2.12 21.91
N LEU A 418 5.06 -1.73 21.40
CA LEU A 418 5.43 -1.99 20.01
C LEU A 418 5.52 -3.49 19.75
N GLU A 419 6.09 -4.26 20.68
CA GLU A 419 6.13 -5.73 20.62
C GLU A 419 4.71 -6.34 20.63
N THR A 420 3.80 -5.83 21.46
CA THR A 420 2.41 -6.31 21.51
C THR A 420 1.67 -6.04 20.20
N ILE A 421 1.86 -4.85 19.63
CA ILE A 421 1.30 -4.49 18.32
C ILE A 421 1.87 -5.40 17.23
N ASP A 422 3.18 -5.62 17.22
CA ASP A 422 3.86 -6.45 16.22
C ASP A 422 3.36 -7.90 16.28
N ASN A 423 3.19 -8.46 17.48
CA ASN A 423 2.68 -9.81 17.68
C ASN A 423 1.21 -9.95 17.21
N ASN A 424 0.36 -8.98 17.53
CA ASN A 424 -1.04 -8.99 17.11
C ASN A 424 -1.19 -8.83 15.60
N LEU A 425 -0.42 -7.95 14.98
CA LEU A 425 -0.41 -7.79 13.53
C LEU A 425 0.12 -9.03 12.82
N ASP A 426 1.13 -9.70 13.39
CA ASP A 426 1.62 -10.98 12.85
C ASP A 426 0.56 -12.08 12.92
N LYS A 427 -0.18 -12.16 14.04
CA LYS A 427 -1.35 -13.05 14.17
C LYS A 427 -2.37 -12.75 13.05
N LEU A 428 -2.81 -11.50 12.92
CA LEU A 428 -3.81 -11.10 11.91
C LEU A 428 -3.34 -11.39 10.48
N ARG A 429 -2.05 -11.14 10.19
CA ARG A 429 -1.44 -11.51 8.91
C ARG A 429 -1.57 -13.01 8.67
N LYS A 430 -1.18 -13.84 9.64
CA LYS A 430 -1.26 -15.30 9.52
C LYS A 430 -2.69 -15.79 9.32
N GLU A 431 -3.69 -15.14 9.92
CA GLU A 431 -5.10 -15.45 9.68
C GLU A 431 -5.51 -15.14 8.22
N ILE A 432 -5.10 -14.00 7.67
CA ILE A 432 -5.36 -13.65 6.26
C ILE A 432 -4.68 -14.63 5.30
N TYR A 433 -3.44 -15.03 5.61
CA TYR A 433 -2.62 -15.82 4.71
C TYR A 433 -2.89 -17.33 4.78
N PHE A 434 -3.15 -17.89 5.98
CA PHE A 434 -3.12 -19.35 6.23
C PHE A 434 -4.41 -19.95 6.79
N LYS A 435 -5.30 -19.19 7.47
CA LYS A 435 -6.57 -19.79 7.99
C LYS A 435 -7.53 -20.23 6.87
N ASN A 436 -7.28 -19.82 5.64
CA ASN A 436 -8.08 -20.18 4.46
C ASN A 436 -7.61 -21.47 3.75
N GLU A 437 -6.62 -22.19 4.30
CA GLU A 437 -6.08 -23.44 3.73
C GLU A 437 -6.51 -24.70 4.52
N GLU A 438 -7.81 -24.85 4.82
CA GLU A 438 -8.32 -26.21 5.03
C GLU A 438 -8.50 -26.88 3.66
N PRO A 439 -8.05 -28.13 3.48
CA PRO A 439 -8.14 -28.81 2.20
C PRO A 439 -9.62 -29.07 1.90
N SER A 440 -10.19 -28.32 0.95
CA SER A 440 -11.42 -28.73 0.30
C SER A 440 -11.15 -30.11 -0.30
N LYS A 441 -11.73 -31.14 0.33
CA LYS A 441 -11.72 -32.50 -0.19
C LYS A 441 -12.17 -32.43 -1.65
N TYR A 442 -11.30 -32.84 -2.55
CA TYR A 442 -11.72 -33.31 -3.86
C TYR A 442 -12.67 -34.48 -3.62
N GLU A 443 -13.97 -34.20 -3.59
CA GLU A 443 -14.96 -35.23 -3.88
C GLU A 443 -15.00 -35.41 -5.39
N GLU A 444 -14.21 -36.37 -5.86
CA GLU A 444 -14.58 -37.10 -7.07
C GLU A 444 -15.98 -37.70 -6.84
N ASN A 445 -16.98 -37.15 -7.51
CA ASN A 445 -18.14 -37.91 -7.93
C ASN A 445 -18.70 -37.36 -9.26
N SER A 446 -18.25 -38.04 -10.32
CA SER A 446 -19.01 -38.54 -11.46
C SER A 446 -20.23 -37.74 -11.99
N GLY A 447 -20.07 -37.25 -13.23
CA GLY A 447 -21.02 -37.47 -14.32
C GLY A 447 -22.30 -36.63 -14.34
N GLY A 448 -22.33 -35.63 -15.22
CA GLY A 448 -23.58 -34.99 -15.62
C GLY A 448 -23.37 -33.74 -16.47
N THR A 449 -23.30 -33.92 -17.79
CA THR A 449 -23.52 -32.86 -18.78
C THR A 449 -24.86 -32.18 -18.52
N LEU A 450 -24.87 -30.86 -18.31
CA LEU A 450 -26.06 -30.03 -18.49
C LEU A 450 -25.69 -28.74 -19.24
N GLU A 451 -26.36 -28.62 -20.38
CA GLU A 451 -26.40 -27.48 -21.30
C GLU A 451 -26.99 -26.21 -20.63
N PRO A 452 -26.71 -25.02 -21.17
CA PRO A 452 -27.28 -23.76 -20.70
C PRO A 452 -28.72 -23.60 -21.23
N ILE A 453 -29.67 -23.28 -20.33
CA ILE A 453 -31.01 -22.82 -20.70
C ILE A 453 -31.25 -21.42 -20.13
N ASP A 454 -31.75 -20.59 -21.04
CA ASP A 454 -32.19 -19.21 -20.97
C ASP A 454 -32.95 -18.76 -19.72
N ALA A 455 -32.75 -17.47 -19.40
CA ALA A 455 -33.84 -16.59 -19.00
C ALA A 455 -33.71 -15.27 -19.77
N THR A 456 -34.45 -15.20 -20.87
CA THR A 456 -34.75 -13.96 -21.59
C THR A 456 -35.76 -13.14 -20.79
N GLU A 457 -35.54 -11.83 -20.67
CA GLU A 457 -36.63 -10.85 -20.73
C GLU A 457 -36.11 -9.47 -21.20
N ASN A 458 -36.20 -9.28 -22.52
CA ASN A 458 -36.55 -8.06 -23.26
C ASN A 458 -36.13 -6.69 -22.70
N LYS A 459 -35.06 -6.12 -23.27
CA LYS A 459 -35.05 -4.72 -23.70
C LYS A 459 -34.47 -4.60 -25.11
N GLY A 460 -35.28 -3.98 -25.98
CA GLY A 460 -35.09 -3.57 -27.37
C GLY A 460 -33.72 -3.76 -28.03
N VAL A 461 -33.74 -4.52 -29.11
CA VAL A 461 -32.73 -4.53 -30.18
C VAL A 461 -32.62 -3.14 -30.80
N VAL A 462 -31.42 -2.57 -30.75
CA VAL A 462 -30.88 -1.70 -31.80
C VAL A 462 -29.52 -2.31 -32.15
N ASP A 463 -29.40 -2.80 -33.38
CA ASP A 463 -28.16 -3.32 -33.95
C ASP A 463 -27.15 -2.18 -34.12
N ASP A 464 -26.12 -2.11 -33.27
CA ASP A 464 -24.96 -1.23 -33.46
C ASP A 464 -23.70 -2.08 -33.69
N VAL A 465 -23.57 -2.63 -34.89
CA VAL A 465 -22.33 -3.25 -35.40
C VAL A 465 -21.18 -2.21 -35.43
N GLU A 466 -21.49 -0.91 -35.49
CA GLU A 466 -20.50 0.16 -35.40
C GLU A 466 -19.89 0.29 -33.99
N SER A 467 -20.61 -0.03 -32.92
CA SER A 467 -20.13 0.17 -31.54
C SER A 467 -19.05 -0.84 -31.11
N LYS A 468 -19.11 -2.09 -31.60
CA LYS A 468 -18.09 -3.12 -31.33
C LYS A 468 -16.76 -2.86 -32.06
N ASN A 469 -16.83 -2.43 -33.33
CA ASN A 469 -15.63 -2.12 -34.11
C ASN A 469 -14.90 -0.88 -33.57
N VAL A 470 -15.63 0.13 -33.07
CA VAL A 470 -15.04 1.33 -32.45
C VAL A 470 -14.36 1.00 -31.11
N LEU A 471 -14.91 0.05 -30.33
CA LEU A 471 -14.30 -0.41 -29.09
C LEU A 471 -13.00 -1.20 -29.32
N GLU A 472 -12.94 -2.06 -30.34
CA GLU A 472 -11.72 -2.80 -30.70
C GLU A 472 -10.63 -1.87 -31.28
N ASP A 473 -11.00 -0.94 -32.16
CA ASP A 473 -10.10 0.07 -32.74
C ASP A 473 -9.46 0.99 -31.69
N ASN A 474 -10.23 1.42 -30.69
CA ASN A 474 -9.72 2.25 -29.59
C ASN A 474 -8.74 1.49 -28.67
N VAL A 475 -8.89 0.17 -28.52
CA VAL A 475 -7.98 -0.67 -27.71
C VAL A 475 -6.61 -0.80 -28.40
N VAL A 476 -6.59 -1.03 -29.71
CA VAL A 476 -5.33 -1.15 -30.49
C VAL A 476 -4.58 0.18 -30.50
N LYS A 477 -5.27 1.30 -30.78
CA LYS A 477 -4.68 2.65 -30.75
C LYS A 477 -4.10 3.02 -29.40
N LYS A 478 -4.80 2.67 -28.31
CA LYS A 478 -4.29 2.85 -26.95
C LYS A 478 -3.04 2.02 -26.70
N GLY A 479 -3.01 0.76 -27.15
CA GLY A 479 -1.82 -0.09 -27.10
C GLY A 479 -0.62 0.52 -27.84
N ILE A 480 -0.83 1.04 -29.06
CA ILE A 480 0.23 1.70 -29.84
C ILE A 480 0.77 2.91 -29.08
N TYR A 481 -0.11 3.74 -28.53
CA TYR A 481 0.29 4.90 -27.75
C TYR A 481 1.12 4.51 -26.52
N GLU A 482 0.70 3.48 -25.79
CA GLU A 482 1.39 2.99 -24.60
C GLU A 482 2.78 2.43 -24.92
N GLU A 483 2.91 1.66 -26.02
CA GLU A 483 4.20 1.14 -26.48
C GLU A 483 5.13 2.25 -26.98
N ILE A 484 4.61 3.24 -27.68
CA ILE A 484 5.39 4.44 -28.05
C ILE A 484 5.88 5.18 -26.79
N GLN A 485 5.04 5.28 -25.74
CA GLN A 485 5.48 5.85 -24.46
C GLN A 485 6.53 4.99 -23.76
N ARG A 486 6.42 3.65 -23.84
CA ARG A 486 7.41 2.71 -23.29
C ARG A 486 8.75 2.90 -23.98
N ILE A 487 8.79 2.83 -25.31
CA ILE A 487 9.99 3.04 -26.12
C ILE A 487 10.60 4.40 -25.74
N ARG A 488 9.79 5.46 -25.64
CA ARG A 488 10.28 6.79 -25.24
C ARG A 488 10.95 6.85 -23.87
N LYS A 489 10.37 6.16 -22.87
CA LYS A 489 10.85 6.16 -21.49
C LYS A 489 11.99 5.17 -21.26
N ASP A 490 12.24 4.27 -22.21
CA ASP A 490 13.35 3.35 -22.14
C ASP A 490 14.68 4.12 -22.24
N LYS A 491 15.53 3.95 -21.23
CA LYS A 491 16.89 4.52 -21.19
C LYS A 491 17.73 4.05 -22.39
N LYS A 492 17.35 2.95 -23.05
CA LYS A 492 17.97 2.42 -24.27
C LYS A 492 17.63 3.18 -25.54
N ILE A 493 16.75 4.18 -25.55
CA ILE A 493 16.46 4.93 -26.79
C ILE A 493 17.73 5.49 -27.43
N LYS A 494 18.72 5.93 -26.65
CA LYS A 494 19.99 6.41 -27.20
C LYS A 494 20.80 5.28 -27.85
N ASP A 495 20.70 4.04 -27.38
CA ASP A 495 21.36 2.88 -27.98
C ASP A 495 20.57 2.31 -29.16
N ILE A 496 19.24 2.41 -29.11
CA ILE A 496 18.33 2.15 -30.23
C ILE A 496 18.58 3.17 -31.36
N LEU A 497 18.73 4.46 -31.05
CA LEU A 497 19.05 5.53 -32.00
C LEU A 497 20.48 5.44 -32.57
N LYS A 498 21.41 4.75 -31.88
CA LYS A 498 22.74 4.43 -32.45
C LYS A 498 22.66 3.32 -33.49
N LYS A 499 21.64 2.46 -33.45
CA LYS A 499 21.42 1.38 -34.41
C LYS A 499 20.53 1.90 -35.54
N SER A 500 21.05 1.93 -36.76
CA SER A 500 20.25 2.34 -37.93
C SER A 500 19.09 1.37 -38.22
N PHE A 501 19.15 0.13 -37.72
CA PHE A 501 18.17 -0.94 -37.92
C PHE A 501 17.99 -1.82 -36.66
N ILE A 502 16.77 -2.30 -36.43
CA ILE A 502 16.40 -3.27 -35.39
C ILE A 502 15.73 -4.47 -36.05
N ASP A 503 16.20 -5.68 -35.75
CA ASP A 503 15.53 -6.91 -36.14
C ASP A 503 14.35 -7.19 -35.20
N VAL A 504 13.15 -7.27 -35.76
CA VAL A 504 11.89 -7.56 -35.10
C VAL A 504 11.33 -8.87 -35.69
N LYS A 505 10.70 -9.72 -34.87
CA LYS A 505 10.20 -11.07 -35.24
C LYS A 505 11.12 -11.83 -36.21
N SER A 506 12.32 -12.18 -35.76
CA SER A 506 13.24 -13.11 -36.43
C SER A 506 13.64 -12.81 -37.89
N ARG A 507 13.20 -11.70 -38.53
CA ARG A 507 13.45 -11.39 -39.96
C ARG A 507 13.01 -9.98 -40.46
N ILE A 508 12.36 -9.12 -39.67
CA ILE A 508 11.89 -7.79 -40.10
C ILE A 508 12.84 -6.70 -39.61
N GLN A 509 13.48 -5.94 -40.51
CA GLN A 509 14.40 -4.85 -40.13
C GLN A 509 13.72 -3.48 -40.08
N VAL A 510 13.37 -3.03 -38.88
CA VAL A 510 12.82 -1.69 -38.65
C VAL A 510 13.95 -0.66 -38.64
N LYS A 511 13.88 0.37 -39.48
CA LYS A 511 14.89 1.44 -39.56
C LYS A 511 14.51 2.58 -38.61
N ILE A 512 15.47 3.12 -37.87
CA ILE A 512 15.22 4.27 -36.99
C ILE A 512 16.16 5.41 -37.36
N GLU A 513 15.61 6.60 -37.52
CA GLU A 513 16.34 7.79 -37.94
C GLU A 513 16.04 8.96 -37.00
N ASN A 514 17.09 9.68 -36.63
CA ASN A 514 16.97 10.93 -35.89
C ASN A 514 16.84 12.11 -36.88
N LEU A 515 15.73 12.83 -36.80
CA LEU A 515 15.40 13.99 -37.64
C LEU A 515 15.43 15.24 -36.78
N GLU A 516 16.61 15.82 -36.59
CA GLU A 516 16.88 17.00 -35.74
C GLU A 516 16.39 16.83 -34.29
N SER A 517 15.12 17.17 -34.04
CA SER A 517 14.43 17.09 -32.75
C SER A 517 13.40 15.94 -32.69
N ASN A 518 13.14 15.27 -33.80
CA ASN A 518 12.13 14.22 -33.95
C ASN A 518 12.77 12.85 -34.23
N ILE A 519 12.05 11.77 -33.99
CA ILE A 519 12.49 10.41 -34.35
C ILE A 519 11.56 9.84 -35.41
N ARG A 520 12.08 9.17 -36.43
CA ARG A 520 11.32 8.41 -37.42
C ARG A 520 11.63 6.92 -37.29
N ILE A 521 10.60 6.12 -37.08
CA ILE A 521 10.66 4.66 -37.12
C ILE A 521 10.03 4.23 -38.45
N THR A 522 10.75 3.45 -39.25
CA THR A 522 10.31 2.95 -40.55
C THR A 522 10.18 1.44 -40.47
N VAL A 523 8.94 0.96 -40.50
CA VAL A 523 8.63 -0.47 -40.59
C VAL A 523 8.63 -0.83 -42.09
N PRO A 524 9.50 -1.74 -42.55
CA PRO A 524 9.65 -2.04 -43.98
C PRO A 524 8.42 -2.75 -44.55
N GLU A 525 8.33 -2.78 -45.88
CA GLU A 525 7.27 -3.48 -46.60
C GLU A 525 7.26 -4.99 -46.25
N SER A 526 6.08 -5.54 -46.03
CA SER A 526 5.81 -6.97 -45.81
C SER A 526 4.89 -7.50 -46.91
N GLU A 527 4.65 -8.82 -46.95
CA GLU A 527 3.77 -9.43 -47.96
C GLU A 527 2.37 -8.81 -48.02
N ASN A 528 1.90 -8.20 -46.91
CA ASN A 528 0.56 -7.64 -46.79
C ASN A 528 0.53 -6.10 -46.64
N PHE A 529 1.64 -5.45 -46.31
CA PHE A 529 1.66 -4.04 -45.94
C PHE A 529 2.82 -3.27 -46.60
N LYS A 530 2.54 -2.06 -47.09
CA LYS A 530 3.58 -1.12 -47.54
C LYS A 530 4.34 -0.54 -46.36
N THR A 531 5.50 0.08 -46.63
CA THR A 531 6.33 0.73 -45.61
C THR A 531 5.54 1.74 -44.78
N MET A 532 5.60 1.59 -43.46
CA MET A 532 4.94 2.49 -42.50
C MET A 532 5.97 3.37 -41.78
N TYR A 533 5.64 4.64 -41.59
CA TYR A 533 6.48 5.60 -40.88
C TYR A 533 5.82 6.05 -39.59
N VAL A 534 6.44 5.85 -38.44
CA VAL A 534 6.02 6.43 -37.15
C VAL A 534 6.94 7.59 -36.79
N TYR A 535 6.38 8.79 -36.66
CA TYR A 535 7.12 9.97 -36.21
C TYR A 535 6.95 10.16 -34.71
N LEU A 536 8.00 10.55 -33.99
CA LEU A 536 7.92 11.00 -32.61
C LEU A 536 8.33 12.47 -32.59
N ILE A 537 7.36 13.36 -32.46
CA ILE A 537 7.57 14.81 -32.59
C ILE A 537 7.90 15.43 -31.23
N HIS A 538 8.89 16.33 -31.17
CA HIS A 538 9.22 17.09 -29.97
C HIS A 538 8.24 18.25 -29.72
N LYS A 539 8.07 18.66 -28.45
CA LYS A 539 7.16 19.76 -28.06
C LYS A 539 7.50 21.11 -28.66
N ASP A 540 8.75 21.32 -29.06
CA ASP A 540 9.21 22.61 -29.59
C ASP A 540 9.02 22.68 -31.11
N SER A 541 8.63 21.55 -31.73
CA SER A 541 8.45 21.38 -33.18
C SER A 541 6.98 21.25 -33.57
N ILE A 542 6.06 21.40 -32.63
CA ILE A 542 4.61 21.20 -32.80
C ILE A 542 3.85 22.52 -32.99
N GLN A 543 2.89 22.57 -33.92
CA GLN A 543 2.00 23.73 -34.06
C GLN A 543 0.80 23.63 -33.11
N GLU A 544 0.21 24.78 -32.74
CA GLU A 544 -0.86 24.85 -31.73
C GLU A 544 -2.12 24.05 -32.14
N GLY A 545 -2.51 24.08 -33.42
CA GLY A 545 -3.63 23.30 -33.93
C GLY A 545 -3.41 21.78 -33.88
N GLU A 546 -2.19 21.32 -34.15
CA GLU A 546 -1.83 19.90 -34.09
C GLU A 546 -1.87 19.37 -32.66
N ARG A 547 -1.53 20.22 -31.69
CA ARG A 547 -1.61 19.91 -30.26
C ARG A 547 -3.05 19.72 -29.78
N GLU A 548 -3.98 20.50 -30.29
CA GLU A 548 -5.41 20.37 -29.94
C GLU A 548 -6.03 19.11 -30.55
N GLU A 549 -5.71 18.82 -31.82
CA GLU A 549 -6.15 17.59 -32.49
C GLU A 549 -5.65 16.34 -31.77
N PHE A 550 -4.38 16.32 -31.35
CA PHE A 550 -3.82 15.21 -30.59
C PHE A 550 -4.48 15.04 -29.21
N LYS A 551 -4.77 16.13 -28.49
CA LYS A 551 -5.50 16.05 -27.22
C LYS A 551 -6.91 15.47 -27.41
N LYS A 552 -7.55 15.80 -28.52
CA LYS A 552 -8.85 15.24 -28.87
C LYS A 552 -8.75 13.73 -29.10
N GLN A 553 -7.79 13.28 -29.91
CA GLN A 553 -7.54 11.85 -30.15
C GLN A 553 -7.26 11.08 -28.84
N LEU A 554 -6.49 11.66 -27.91
CA LEU A 554 -6.21 11.04 -26.61
C LEU A 554 -7.46 10.90 -25.73
N ASN A 555 -8.32 11.92 -25.72
CA ASN A 555 -9.60 11.84 -25.02
C ASN A 555 -10.51 10.77 -25.64
N ASP A 556 -10.54 10.67 -26.97
CA ASP A 556 -11.36 9.72 -27.71
C ASP A 556 -10.95 8.25 -27.42
N ILE A 557 -9.67 7.99 -27.08
CA ILE A 557 -9.17 6.68 -26.64
C ILE A 557 -9.11 6.51 -25.09
N GLY A 558 -9.73 7.42 -24.33
CA GLY A 558 -9.91 7.29 -22.88
C GLY A 558 -8.70 7.67 -22.02
N ILE A 559 -7.79 8.51 -22.52
CA ILE A 559 -6.59 8.98 -21.79
C ILE A 559 -6.80 10.42 -21.28
N ILE A 560 -7.04 10.57 -19.97
CA ILE A 560 -7.40 11.86 -19.35
C ILE A 560 -6.18 12.79 -19.15
N ASN A 561 -6.36 14.07 -19.49
CA ASN A 561 -5.36 15.14 -19.62
C ASN A 561 -4.41 15.42 -18.43
N ASN A 562 -4.71 14.94 -17.22
CA ASN A 562 -3.96 15.33 -16.01
C ASN A 562 -2.59 14.64 -15.88
N ARG A 563 -2.27 13.66 -16.74
CA ARG A 563 -0.98 12.93 -16.73
C ARG A 563 0.06 13.42 -17.75
N ILE A 564 -0.23 14.47 -18.52
CA ILE A 564 0.66 14.92 -19.61
C ILE A 564 1.49 16.15 -19.16
N GLN A 565 2.43 15.96 -18.24
CA GLN A 565 3.52 16.91 -18.01
C GLN A 565 4.79 16.44 -18.73
N GLY A 566 5.25 17.22 -19.73
CA GLY A 566 6.42 16.90 -20.57
C GLY A 566 6.07 16.74 -22.06
N ASN A 567 7.09 16.60 -22.93
CA ASN A 567 6.94 16.72 -24.40
C ASN A 567 5.77 15.90 -24.94
N TYR A 568 4.93 16.46 -25.81
CA TYR A 568 3.81 15.76 -26.45
C TYR A 568 4.34 14.82 -27.54
N PRO A 569 4.26 13.49 -27.40
CA PRO A 569 4.64 12.59 -28.47
C PRO A 569 3.45 12.48 -29.42
N ILE A 570 3.35 13.43 -30.35
CA ILE A 570 2.48 13.21 -31.51
C ILE A 570 3.17 12.16 -32.37
N TYR A 571 2.43 11.09 -32.65
CA TYR A 571 2.82 10.14 -33.65
C TYR A 571 1.93 10.26 -34.88
N ARG A 572 2.58 10.26 -36.03
CA ARG A 572 1.93 10.12 -37.34
C ARG A 572 2.34 8.77 -37.88
N TYR A 573 1.37 8.00 -38.33
CA TYR A 573 1.60 6.94 -39.28
C TYR A 573 1.36 7.49 -40.69
N ASN A 574 2.12 7.04 -41.68
CA ASN A 574 1.90 7.38 -43.09
C ASN A 574 2.23 6.18 -43.97
N LYS A 575 1.40 5.97 -44.99
CA LYS A 575 1.58 4.93 -46.03
C LYS A 575 2.42 5.39 -47.22
N PHE A 576 2.64 6.72 -47.37
CA PHE A 576 3.38 7.34 -48.48
C PHE A 576 4.15 8.60 -48.05
N PHE A 577 5.13 8.99 -48.87
CA PHE A 577 6.01 10.15 -48.70
C PHE A 577 5.42 11.47 -49.24
N GLU A 578 4.10 11.55 -49.41
CA GLU A 578 3.41 12.80 -49.77
C GLU A 578 2.63 13.29 -48.56
N ASP A 579 2.57 14.62 -48.36
CA ASP A 579 2.08 15.34 -47.17
C ASP A 579 0.59 15.10 -46.80
N ASN A 580 -0.04 14.05 -47.32
CA ASN A 580 -1.39 13.62 -46.97
C ASN A 580 -1.32 12.54 -45.88
N VAL A 581 -1.77 12.89 -44.67
CA VAL A 581 -1.89 11.95 -43.53
C VAL A 581 -3.00 10.95 -43.83
N PHE A 582 -2.64 9.69 -44.09
CA PHE A 582 -3.62 8.61 -44.23
C PHE A 582 -3.68 7.78 -42.96
N THR A 583 -4.91 7.49 -42.51
CA THR A 583 -5.19 6.59 -41.37
C THR A 583 -4.85 5.14 -41.69
N LEU A 584 -4.10 4.48 -40.80
CA LEU A 584 -3.92 3.03 -40.86
C LEU A 584 -5.28 2.35 -40.64
N ASN A 585 -5.50 1.21 -41.29
CA ASN A 585 -6.63 0.34 -40.97
C ASN A 585 -6.30 -0.53 -39.74
N LEU A 586 -7.30 -1.21 -39.18
CA LEU A 586 -7.14 -2.00 -37.95
C LEU A 586 -6.06 -3.09 -38.07
N GLU A 587 -5.99 -3.81 -39.20
CA GLU A 587 -4.96 -4.84 -39.43
C GLU A 587 -3.54 -4.25 -39.47
N GLU A 588 -3.39 -3.06 -40.05
CA GLU A 588 -2.13 -2.31 -40.10
C GLU A 588 -1.74 -1.78 -38.71
N GLU A 589 -2.71 -1.32 -37.91
CA GLU A 589 -2.50 -0.88 -36.54
C GLU A 589 -2.10 -2.04 -35.61
N GLU A 590 -2.74 -3.20 -35.74
CA GLU A 590 -2.36 -4.41 -35.00
C GLU A 590 -0.93 -4.86 -35.35
N PHE A 591 -0.59 -4.89 -36.65
CA PHE A 591 0.75 -5.24 -37.09
C PHE A 591 1.81 -4.24 -36.58
N LEU A 592 1.49 -2.94 -36.58
CA LEU A 592 2.36 -1.91 -36.00
C LEU A 592 2.53 -2.10 -34.48
N LEU A 593 1.45 -2.36 -33.76
CA LEU A 593 1.48 -2.61 -32.32
C LEU A 593 2.36 -3.81 -31.98
N GLU A 594 2.24 -4.91 -32.73
CA GLU A 594 3.13 -6.06 -32.57
C GLU A 594 4.60 -5.70 -32.81
N CYS A 595 4.90 -4.96 -33.88
CA CYS A 595 6.27 -4.54 -34.16
C CYS A 595 6.85 -3.67 -33.03
N LEU A 596 6.04 -2.79 -32.45
CA LEU A 596 6.46 -1.91 -31.35
C LEU A 596 6.65 -2.67 -30.02
N LYS A 597 5.87 -3.73 -29.76
CA LYS A 597 6.03 -4.59 -28.56
C LYS A 597 7.36 -5.34 -28.55
N ASP A 598 7.84 -5.73 -29.72
CA ASP A 598 9.08 -6.48 -29.89
C ASP A 598 10.35 -5.59 -29.95
N MET A 599 10.18 -4.26 -30.01
CA MET A 599 11.25 -3.27 -29.88
C MET A 599 11.57 -2.95 -28.41
#